data_AF-A0AAW1QTD6-F1
#
_entry.id   AF-A0AAW1QTD6-F1
#
_cell.length_a   1.000
_cell.length_b   1.000
_cell.length_c   1.000
_cell.angle_alpha   90.00
_cell.angle_beta   90.00
_cell.angle_gamma   90.00
#
_symmetry.space_group_name_H-M   'P 1'
#
loop_
_entity.id
_entity.type
_entity.pdbx_description
1 polymer ?
#
loop_
_entity_poly.entity_id
_entity_poly.type
_entity_poly.pdbx_seq_one_letter_code
_entity_poly.pdbx_strand_id
1 'polypeptide(L)'
;MGTSRLLVSGLVVRTVLLLYGHWQDATLEVKYTDVDYLVFTDAAKFVAGGGSPFERSTYRYTPLLAWLLLGNIWLHPAWGKLLFCAADVYAARLIQQLLELQRMSPTAVSVSVAAWLFNPLTVTISTRGNGEALVTVMLLAMLMLLFKGMEGLGDPRHSFSMYFYPVYLSYGANSCSFDISRLAFVTQLLSTAVIGVKLADHLPFCLMLQSLAFVAFNKVCTSQYFVWYLSFMPLALPWLLQSPKRGRVMAATAAWAITQAHWLAWAYLLEFQGQPVFLMLWLASILFLAANVCLIWALATAFKPGLSFKDNMLAYGHIRLPQPAKRTQ
;
A
#
# COMPACT_ATOMS: atom_id res chain seq x y z
N MET A 1 2.88 -7.55 35.85
CA MET A 1 1.84 -8.54 35.46
C MET A 1 2.25 -9.16 34.14
N GLY A 2 2.12 -10.48 33.96
CA GLY A 2 2.39 -11.09 32.65
C GLY A 2 1.39 -10.61 31.60
N THR A 3 1.85 -10.38 30.37
CA THR A 3 1.01 -9.92 29.24
C THR A 3 -0.20 -10.82 28.98
N SER A 4 -0.08 -12.14 29.22
CA SER A 4 -1.22 -13.07 29.16
C SER A 4 -2.35 -12.72 30.13
N ARG A 5 -2.02 -12.23 31.33
CA ARG A 5 -3.05 -11.80 32.30
C ARG A 5 -3.74 -10.53 31.81
N LEU A 6 -3.02 -9.61 31.18
CA LEU A 6 -3.61 -8.39 30.61
C LEU A 6 -4.61 -8.73 29.50
N LEU A 7 -4.27 -9.66 28.60
CA LEU A 7 -5.19 -10.12 27.53
C LEU A 7 -6.48 -10.72 28.10
N VAL A 8 -6.37 -11.58 29.12
CA VAL A 8 -7.54 -12.15 29.80
C VAL A 8 -8.38 -11.06 30.47
N SER A 9 -7.75 -10.13 31.19
CA SER A 9 -8.46 -9.00 31.81
C SER A 9 -9.16 -8.12 30.76
N GLY A 10 -8.51 -7.85 29.63
CA GLY A 10 -9.09 -7.10 28.52
C GLY A 10 -10.31 -7.81 27.91
N LEU A 11 -10.27 -9.14 27.78
CA LEU A 11 -11.40 -9.94 27.33
C LEU A 11 -12.56 -9.89 28.33
N VAL A 12 -12.28 -10.02 29.64
CA VAL A 12 -13.30 -9.93 30.69
C VAL A 12 -14.01 -8.58 30.65
N VAL A 13 -13.27 -7.47 30.52
CA VAL A 13 -13.85 -6.12 30.39
C VAL A 13 -14.81 -6.04 29.20
N ARG A 14 -14.41 -6.58 28.04
CA ARG A 14 -15.26 -6.59 26.84
C ARG A 14 -16.51 -7.44 27.05
N THR A 15 -16.40 -8.62 27.66
CA THR A 15 -17.54 -9.48 27.98
C THR A 15 -18.53 -8.78 28.91
N VAL A 16 -18.05 -8.13 29.98
CA VAL A 16 -18.92 -7.37 30.90
C VAL A 16 -19.66 -6.26 30.16
N LEU A 17 -18.97 -5.52 29.29
CA LEU A 17 -19.60 -4.44 28.52
C LEU A 17 -20.56 -4.96 27.43
N LEU A 18 -20.34 -6.13 26.86
CA LEU A 18 -21.30 -6.76 25.96
C LEU A 18 -22.59 -7.14 26.70
N LEU A 19 -22.47 -7.70 27.90
CA LEU A 19 -23.63 -8.04 28.75
C LEU A 19 -24.37 -6.78 29.18
N TYR A 20 -23.64 -5.76 29.63
CA TYR A 20 -24.21 -4.46 29.95
C TYR A 20 -24.89 -3.81 28.74
N GLY A 21 -24.24 -3.83 27.58
CA GLY A 21 -24.79 -3.29 26.34
C GLY A 21 -26.08 -4.00 25.91
N HIS A 22 -26.14 -5.33 26.07
CA HIS A 22 -27.37 -6.08 25.82
C HIS A 22 -28.51 -5.68 26.77
N TRP A 23 -28.21 -5.54 28.07
CA TRP A 23 -29.19 -5.06 29.05
C TRP A 23 -29.65 -3.62 28.73
N GLN A 24 -28.73 -2.72 28.39
CA GLN A 24 -29.03 -1.33 28.02
C GLN A 24 -29.92 -1.28 26.77
N ASP A 25 -29.59 -2.06 25.73
CA ASP A 25 -30.38 -2.11 24.50
C ASP A 25 -31.82 -2.62 24.74
N ALA A 26 -32.02 -3.48 25.74
CA ALA A 26 -33.33 -4.02 26.10
C ALA A 26 -34.16 -3.07 26.98
N THR A 27 -33.51 -2.22 27.79
CA THR A 27 -34.19 -1.45 28.86
C THR A 27 -34.28 0.05 28.60
N LEU A 28 -33.29 0.64 27.92
CA LEU A 28 -33.21 2.09 27.71
C LEU A 28 -33.61 2.49 26.29
N GLU A 29 -34.06 3.73 26.14
CA GLU A 29 -34.38 4.34 24.84
C GLU A 29 -33.10 4.51 24.01
N VAL A 30 -32.04 5.04 24.64
CA VAL A 30 -30.73 5.24 23.99
C VAL A 30 -29.95 3.93 23.92
N LYS A 31 -29.74 3.45 22.70
CA LYS A 31 -29.08 2.17 22.44
C LYS A 31 -27.56 2.23 22.62
N TYR A 32 -27.04 1.18 23.24
CA TYR A 32 -25.62 0.89 23.33
C TYR A 32 -25.08 0.37 21.99
N THR A 33 -25.84 -0.43 21.26
CA THR A 33 -25.40 -0.91 19.95
C THR A 33 -25.17 0.24 18.97
N ASP A 34 -24.08 0.16 18.20
CA ASP A 34 -23.82 1.07 17.08
C ASP A 34 -24.86 0.86 15.97
N VAL A 35 -25.36 1.95 15.39
CA VAL A 35 -26.32 1.89 14.27
C VAL A 35 -25.74 1.14 13.07
N ASP A 36 -24.43 1.26 12.85
CA ASP A 36 -23.75 0.57 11.77
C ASP A 36 -23.80 -0.96 11.94
N TYR A 37 -23.85 -1.46 13.17
CA TYR A 37 -23.99 -2.91 13.43
C TYR A 37 -25.30 -3.48 12.89
N LEU A 38 -26.38 -2.70 12.95
CA LEU A 38 -27.67 -3.07 12.38
C LEU A 38 -27.60 -3.08 10.85
N VAL A 39 -26.95 -2.07 10.26
CA VAL A 39 -26.71 -2.00 8.80
C VAL A 39 -25.92 -3.22 8.31
N PHE A 40 -24.88 -3.63 9.04
CA PHE A 40 -24.11 -4.83 8.68
C PHE A 40 -24.96 -6.11 8.81
N THR A 41 -25.78 -6.20 9.86
CA THR A 41 -26.63 -7.37 10.12
C THR A 41 -27.71 -7.50 9.04
N ASP A 42 -28.32 -6.40 8.61
CA ASP A 42 -29.29 -6.42 7.52
C ASP A 42 -28.66 -6.81 6.20
N ALA A 43 -27.46 -6.30 5.88
CA ALA A 43 -26.73 -6.74 4.70
C ALA A 43 -26.38 -8.24 4.76
N ALA A 44 -26.01 -8.77 5.93
CA ALA A 44 -25.81 -10.19 6.14
C ALA A 44 -27.10 -11.01 5.93
N LYS A 45 -28.29 -10.47 6.25
CA LYS A 45 -29.57 -11.13 5.93
C LYS A 45 -29.80 -11.27 4.43
N PHE A 46 -29.53 -10.22 3.65
CA PHE A 46 -29.64 -10.28 2.18
C PHE A 46 -28.71 -11.36 1.61
N VAL A 47 -27.47 -11.38 2.09
CA VAL A 47 -26.48 -12.39 1.70
C VAL A 47 -26.92 -13.80 2.08
N ALA A 48 -27.46 -14.00 3.29
CA ALA A 48 -27.97 -15.29 3.75
C ALA A 48 -29.13 -15.81 2.88
N GLY A 49 -29.91 -14.90 2.27
CA GLY A 49 -30.97 -15.21 1.31
C GLY A 49 -30.49 -15.42 -0.14
N GLY A 50 -29.18 -15.35 -0.40
CA GLY A 50 -28.60 -15.46 -1.75
C GLY A 50 -28.58 -14.15 -2.55
N GLY A 51 -28.96 -13.02 -1.93
CA GLY A 51 -28.94 -11.69 -2.54
C GLY A 51 -27.62 -10.95 -2.33
N SER A 52 -27.57 -9.71 -2.81
CA SER A 52 -26.41 -8.82 -2.66
C SER A 52 -26.49 -8.02 -1.35
N PRO A 53 -25.37 -7.84 -0.60
CA PRO A 53 -25.38 -7.00 0.60
C PRO A 53 -25.73 -5.54 0.31
N PHE A 54 -25.54 -5.08 -0.94
CA PHE A 54 -25.87 -3.73 -1.39
C PHE A 54 -27.38 -3.51 -1.65
N GLU A 55 -28.20 -4.55 -1.57
CA GLU A 55 -29.67 -4.40 -1.56
C GLU A 55 -30.13 -3.65 -0.29
N ARG A 56 -29.32 -3.66 0.78
CA ARG A 56 -29.47 -2.72 1.87
C ARG A 56 -28.99 -1.33 1.44
N SER A 57 -29.94 -0.42 1.25
CA SER A 57 -29.71 0.95 0.73
C SER A 57 -28.63 1.79 1.43
N THR A 58 -28.36 1.58 2.72
CA THR A 58 -27.34 2.33 3.47
C THR A 58 -26.04 1.55 3.68
N TYR A 59 -25.91 0.36 3.07
CA TYR A 59 -24.71 -0.45 3.18
C TYR A 59 -23.60 0.08 2.26
N ARG A 60 -22.52 0.55 2.86
CA ARG A 60 -21.37 1.20 2.18
C ARG A 60 -20.03 0.51 2.47
N TYR A 61 -20.08 -0.67 3.06
CA TYR A 61 -18.91 -1.40 3.54
C TYR A 61 -18.52 -2.52 2.57
N THR A 62 -17.34 -3.11 2.75
CA THR A 62 -16.91 -4.23 1.91
C THR A 62 -17.90 -5.41 1.99
N PRO A 63 -18.23 -6.09 0.87
CA PRO A 63 -19.09 -7.28 0.90
C PRO A 63 -18.58 -8.36 1.86
N LEU A 64 -17.26 -8.49 2.01
CA LEU A 64 -16.63 -9.46 2.91
C LEU A 64 -17.10 -9.32 4.36
N LEU A 65 -17.39 -8.08 4.81
CA LEU A 65 -17.90 -7.84 6.16
C LEU A 65 -19.29 -8.47 6.35
N ALA A 66 -20.18 -8.36 5.35
CA ALA A 66 -21.50 -8.98 5.41
C ALA A 66 -21.41 -10.50 5.47
N TRP A 67 -20.55 -11.13 4.67
CA TRP A 67 -20.29 -12.58 4.72
C TRP A 67 -19.75 -13.03 6.08
N LEU A 68 -18.82 -12.27 6.66
CA LEU A 68 -18.23 -12.57 7.96
C LEU A 68 -19.26 -12.50 9.10
N LEU A 69 -20.31 -11.70 8.92
CA LEU A 69 -21.41 -11.52 9.87
C LEU A 69 -22.62 -12.43 9.64
N LEU A 70 -22.53 -13.43 8.75
CA LEU A 70 -23.60 -14.43 8.59
C LEU A 70 -23.91 -15.18 9.89
N GLY A 71 -22.94 -15.31 10.80
CA GLY A 71 -23.16 -15.84 12.14
C GLY A 71 -24.16 -15.01 12.97
N ASN A 72 -24.39 -13.73 12.66
CA ASN A 72 -25.47 -12.94 13.28
C ASN A 72 -26.85 -13.54 13.00
N ILE A 73 -27.00 -14.20 11.84
CA ILE A 73 -28.26 -14.76 11.35
C ILE A 73 -28.39 -16.23 11.75
N TRP A 74 -27.31 -17.01 11.56
CA TRP A 74 -27.35 -18.45 11.74
C TRP A 74 -27.05 -18.91 13.18
N LEU A 75 -26.29 -18.13 13.95
CA LEU A 75 -25.80 -18.54 15.26
C LEU A 75 -26.42 -17.70 16.38
N HIS A 76 -26.11 -16.40 16.41
CA HIS A 76 -26.58 -15.51 17.46
C HIS A 76 -26.42 -14.03 17.04
N PRO A 77 -27.37 -13.12 17.36
CA PRO A 77 -27.29 -11.70 16.98
C PRO A 77 -26.06 -10.95 17.50
N ALA A 78 -25.36 -11.48 18.50
CA ALA A 78 -24.13 -10.90 19.05
C ALA A 78 -22.83 -11.43 18.41
N TRP A 79 -22.92 -12.37 17.46
CA TRP A 79 -21.76 -13.01 16.82
C TRP A 79 -20.72 -11.99 16.34
N GLY A 80 -21.15 -10.99 15.58
CA GLY A 80 -20.28 -9.93 15.08
C GLY A 80 -19.61 -9.11 16.19
N LYS A 81 -20.33 -8.81 17.28
CA LYS A 81 -19.74 -8.11 18.42
C LYS A 81 -18.65 -8.94 19.10
N LEU A 82 -18.89 -10.25 19.26
CA LEU A 82 -17.89 -11.18 19.78
C LEU A 82 -16.66 -11.24 18.87
N LEU A 83 -16.87 -11.30 17.56
CA LEU A 83 -15.80 -11.27 16.57
C LEU A 83 -14.97 -9.99 16.63
N PHE A 84 -15.61 -8.82 16.69
CA PHE A 84 -14.92 -7.53 16.77
C PHE A 84 -14.17 -7.37 18.09
N CYS A 85 -14.73 -7.83 19.21
CA CYS A 85 -14.03 -7.88 20.49
C CYS A 85 -12.83 -8.83 20.47
N ALA A 86 -12.95 -10.00 19.83
CA ALA A 86 -11.85 -10.94 19.66
C ALA A 86 -10.74 -10.34 18.79
N ALA A 87 -11.09 -9.66 17.70
CA ALA A 87 -10.14 -8.95 16.85
C ALA A 87 -9.42 -7.82 17.62
N ASP A 88 -10.14 -7.07 18.45
CA ASP A 88 -9.55 -5.99 19.26
C ASP A 88 -8.56 -6.52 20.32
N VAL A 89 -8.87 -7.65 20.97
CA VAL A 89 -7.91 -8.33 21.88
C VAL A 89 -6.73 -8.91 21.09
N TYR A 90 -6.96 -9.43 19.88
CA TYR A 90 -5.90 -9.92 19.01
C TYR A 90 -4.97 -8.80 18.50
N ALA A 91 -5.49 -7.60 18.26
CA ALA A 91 -4.69 -6.41 17.96
C ALA A 91 -3.68 -6.13 19.09
N ALA A 92 -4.08 -6.27 20.35
CA ALA A 92 -3.15 -6.15 21.49
C ALA A 92 -2.05 -7.22 21.47
N ARG A 93 -2.36 -8.45 21.03
CA ARG A 93 -1.35 -9.52 20.86
C ARG A 93 -0.35 -9.17 19.73
N LEU A 94 -0.81 -8.57 18.64
CA LEU A 94 0.07 -8.11 17.57
C LEU A 94 0.96 -6.94 18.02
N ILE A 95 0.42 -5.99 18.78
CA ILE A 95 1.20 -4.90 19.41
C ILE A 95 2.29 -5.48 20.30
N GLN A 96 1.94 -6.46 21.14
CA GLN A 96 2.92 -7.14 22.00
C GLN A 96 4.06 -7.74 21.16
N GLN A 97 3.73 -8.52 20.14
CA GLN A 97 4.72 -9.17 19.27
C GLN A 97 5.59 -8.15 18.51
N LEU A 98 5.01 -7.03 18.05
CA LEU A 98 5.75 -5.96 17.35
C LEU A 98 6.77 -5.31 18.29
N LEU A 99 6.39 -5.00 19.52
CA LEU A 99 7.27 -4.39 20.51
C LEU A 99 8.36 -5.37 20.99
N GLU A 100 8.02 -6.65 21.13
CA GLU A 100 8.98 -7.72 21.41
C GLU A 100 10.00 -7.86 20.27
N LEU A 101 9.55 -7.80 19.01
CA LEU A 101 10.42 -7.83 17.83
C LEU A 101 11.37 -6.63 17.78
N GLN A 102 10.92 -5.46 18.25
CA GLN A 102 11.74 -4.27 18.41
C GLN A 102 12.65 -4.28 19.65
N ARG A 103 12.69 -5.38 20.41
CA ARG A 103 13.50 -5.58 21.62
C ARG A 103 13.19 -4.56 22.73
N MET A 104 11.94 -4.14 22.83
CA MET A 104 11.49 -3.24 23.91
C MET A 104 11.48 -3.96 25.27
N SER A 105 11.61 -3.20 26.35
CA SER A 105 11.60 -3.76 27.71
C SER A 105 10.24 -4.39 28.05
N PRO A 106 10.19 -5.48 28.85
CA PRO A 106 8.94 -6.13 29.23
C PRO A 106 7.93 -5.18 29.89
N THR A 107 8.42 -4.17 30.63
CA THR A 107 7.60 -3.12 31.24
C THR A 107 6.95 -2.24 30.17
N ALA A 108 7.71 -1.76 29.18
CA ALA A 108 7.18 -0.95 28.09
C ALA A 108 6.15 -1.74 27.25
N VAL A 109 6.43 -3.01 26.94
CA VAL A 109 5.48 -3.90 26.25
C VAL A 109 4.18 -4.02 27.04
N SER A 110 4.26 -4.28 28.35
CA SER A 110 3.09 -4.46 29.21
C SER A 110 2.25 -3.18 29.33
N VAL A 111 2.91 -2.02 29.46
CA VAL A 111 2.23 -0.71 29.51
C VAL A 111 1.52 -0.42 28.19
N SER A 112 2.17 -0.64 27.05
CA SER A 112 1.55 -0.42 25.74
C SER A 112 0.37 -1.35 25.46
N VAL A 113 0.48 -2.63 25.85
CA VAL A 113 -0.63 -3.60 25.75
C VAL A 113 -1.79 -3.19 26.64
N ALA A 114 -1.52 -2.77 27.88
CA ALA A 114 -2.55 -2.26 28.79
C ALA A 114 -3.20 -0.99 28.24
N ALA A 115 -2.40 -0.06 27.70
CA ALA A 115 -2.89 1.18 27.10
C ALA A 115 -3.86 0.91 25.94
N TRP A 116 -3.64 -0.13 25.13
CA TRP A 116 -4.61 -0.53 24.11
C TRP A 116 -5.86 -1.20 24.70
N LEU A 117 -5.67 -2.22 25.54
CA LEU A 117 -6.75 -3.07 26.04
C LEU A 117 -7.75 -2.34 26.94
N PHE A 118 -7.30 -1.32 27.66
CA PHE A 118 -8.11 -0.54 28.60
C PHE A 118 -8.39 0.89 28.13
N ASN A 119 -8.07 1.22 26.87
CA ASN A 119 -8.48 2.49 26.29
C ASN A 119 -10.02 2.50 26.16
N PRO A 120 -10.73 3.44 26.81
CA PRO A 120 -12.18 3.47 26.78
C PRO A 120 -12.75 3.60 25.35
N LEU A 121 -12.01 4.24 24.44
CA LEU A 121 -12.42 4.39 23.05
C LEU A 121 -12.44 3.04 22.31
N THR A 122 -11.34 2.30 22.34
CA THR A 122 -11.21 1.02 21.61
C THR A 122 -12.18 -0.03 22.16
N VAL A 123 -12.28 -0.10 23.50
CA VAL A 123 -13.20 -0.99 24.21
C VAL A 123 -14.65 -0.68 23.86
N THR A 124 -15.02 0.60 23.81
CA THR A 124 -16.40 1.00 23.47
C THR A 124 -16.71 0.70 22.01
N ILE A 125 -15.82 1.08 21.08
CA ILE A 125 -16.04 0.86 19.64
C ILE A 125 -16.25 -0.63 19.33
N SER A 126 -15.40 -1.52 19.85
CA SER A 126 -15.51 -2.96 19.58
C SER A 126 -16.75 -3.59 20.22
N THR A 127 -17.09 -3.21 21.47
CA THR A 127 -18.25 -3.78 22.19
C THR A 127 -19.59 -3.24 21.68
N ARG A 128 -19.64 -2.02 21.12
CA ARG A 128 -20.84 -1.48 20.47
C ARG A 128 -21.15 -2.16 19.12
N GLY A 129 -20.22 -2.95 18.58
CA GLY A 129 -20.42 -3.68 17.32
C GLY A 129 -19.85 -2.99 16.09
N ASN A 130 -18.84 -2.14 16.24
CA ASN A 130 -18.17 -1.53 15.09
C ASN A 130 -16.97 -2.39 14.64
N GLY A 131 -16.80 -2.54 13.31
CA GLY A 131 -15.79 -3.39 12.67
C GLY A 131 -14.38 -2.82 12.61
N GLU A 132 -14.10 -1.61 13.12
CA GLU A 132 -12.77 -0.96 13.10
C GLU A 132 -11.63 -1.84 13.65
N ALA A 133 -11.93 -2.73 14.60
CA ALA A 133 -10.95 -3.67 15.15
C ALA A 133 -10.36 -4.62 14.08
N LEU A 134 -11.15 -5.01 13.06
CA LEU A 134 -10.67 -5.84 11.96
C LEU A 134 -9.66 -5.08 11.10
N VAL A 135 -9.93 -3.82 10.79
CA VAL A 135 -9.02 -2.94 10.03
C VAL A 135 -7.72 -2.75 10.81
N THR A 136 -7.82 -2.54 12.13
CA THR A 136 -6.66 -2.41 13.02
C THR A 136 -5.80 -3.68 12.99
N VAL A 137 -6.40 -4.87 13.08
CA VAL A 137 -5.67 -6.14 12.96
C VAL A 137 -4.98 -6.25 11.61
N MET A 138 -5.64 -5.89 10.51
CA MET A 138 -5.02 -5.93 9.18
C MET A 138 -3.83 -4.97 9.07
N LEU A 139 -3.92 -3.76 9.62
CA LEU A 139 -2.84 -2.77 9.65
C LEU A 139 -1.64 -3.28 10.48
N LEU A 140 -1.91 -3.81 11.68
CA LEU A 140 -0.86 -4.35 12.55
C LEU A 140 -0.25 -5.63 11.99
N ALA A 141 -1.04 -6.48 11.34
CA ALA A 141 -0.56 -7.68 10.67
C ALA A 141 0.30 -7.33 9.45
N MET A 142 -0.10 -6.33 8.65
CA MET A 142 0.74 -5.79 7.58
C MET A 142 2.06 -5.27 8.14
N LEU A 143 2.02 -4.48 9.23
CA LEU A 143 3.24 -3.99 9.88
C LEU A 143 4.12 -5.14 10.39
N MET A 144 3.51 -6.17 10.99
CA MET A 144 4.21 -7.38 11.41
C MET A 144 4.88 -8.09 10.25
N LEU A 145 4.18 -8.24 9.12
CA LEU A 145 4.72 -8.82 7.91
C LEU A 145 5.82 -7.96 7.30
N LEU A 146 5.75 -6.63 7.43
CA LEU A 146 6.84 -5.74 7.02
C LEU A 146 8.07 -5.90 7.90
N PHE A 147 7.92 -5.96 9.23
CA PHE A 147 9.07 -6.17 10.12
C PHE A 147 9.66 -7.58 9.99
N LYS A 148 8.83 -8.63 9.90
CA LYS A 148 9.29 -10.00 9.63
C LYS A 148 9.81 -10.16 8.21
N GLY A 149 9.25 -9.43 7.25
CA GLY A 149 9.67 -9.42 5.86
C GLY A 149 10.88 -8.54 5.59
N MET A 150 11.21 -7.61 6.48
CA MET A 150 12.53 -6.99 6.52
C MET A 150 13.61 -8.00 6.92
N GLU A 151 13.23 -9.09 7.61
CA GLU A 151 14.13 -10.23 7.87
C GLU A 151 14.01 -11.35 6.81
N GLY A 152 12.98 -11.37 5.95
CA GLY A 152 12.73 -12.54 5.08
C GLY A 152 11.80 -12.39 3.86
N LEU A 153 11.52 -11.19 3.35
CA LEU A 153 10.59 -10.98 2.23
C LEU A 153 10.96 -9.82 1.29
N GLY A 154 12.23 -9.50 1.18
CA GLY A 154 12.74 -9.21 -0.15
C GLY A 154 13.36 -10.49 -0.61
N ASP A 155 12.75 -11.22 -1.53
CA ASP A 155 13.58 -12.07 -2.37
C ASP A 155 14.29 -11.13 -3.35
N PRO A 156 15.55 -10.70 -3.11
CA PRO A 156 16.23 -9.86 -4.08
C PRO A 156 16.37 -10.61 -5.42
N ARG A 157 16.30 -11.94 -5.45
CA ARG A 157 16.53 -12.75 -6.65
C ARG A 157 15.57 -12.40 -7.80
N HIS A 158 14.40 -11.83 -7.49
CA HIS A 158 13.39 -11.44 -8.49
C HIS A 158 13.31 -9.93 -8.78
N SER A 159 14.36 -9.18 -8.42
CA SER A 159 14.45 -7.74 -8.66
C SER A 159 15.31 -7.44 -9.90
N PHE A 160 14.78 -6.64 -10.83
CA PHE A 160 15.54 -6.06 -11.95
C PHE A 160 16.62 -5.07 -11.48
N SER A 161 16.62 -4.69 -10.19
CA SER A 161 17.53 -3.69 -9.65
C SER A 161 18.94 -4.24 -9.51
N MET A 162 19.95 -3.49 -9.95
CA MET A 162 21.36 -3.90 -9.81
C MET A 162 21.81 -4.12 -8.35
N TYR A 163 21.05 -3.60 -7.38
CA TYR A 163 21.33 -3.72 -5.95
C TYR A 163 21.00 -5.11 -5.40
N PHE A 164 20.26 -5.94 -6.13
CA PHE A 164 19.77 -7.21 -5.62
C PHE A 164 20.90 -8.17 -5.22
N TYR A 165 21.94 -8.30 -6.06
CA TYR A 165 23.01 -9.28 -5.85
C TYR A 165 23.96 -8.90 -4.72
N PRO A 166 24.41 -7.63 -4.60
CA PRO A 166 25.16 -7.20 -3.41
C PRO A 166 24.36 -7.34 -2.12
N VAL A 167 23.06 -7.03 -2.15
CA VAL A 167 22.16 -7.23 -0.99
C VAL A 167 22.03 -8.72 -0.67
N TYR A 168 21.89 -9.57 -1.68
CA TYR A 168 21.85 -11.04 -1.53
C TYR A 168 23.11 -11.59 -0.85
N LEU A 169 24.30 -11.18 -1.30
CA LEU A 169 25.57 -11.60 -0.68
C LEU A 169 25.74 -11.08 0.76
N SER A 170 25.15 -9.91 1.06
CA SER A 170 25.20 -9.30 2.38
C SER A 170 24.30 -10.00 3.41
N TYR A 171 23.35 -10.85 3.00
CA TYR A 171 22.55 -11.65 3.95
C TYR A 171 23.37 -12.74 4.65
N GLY A 172 24.43 -13.25 4.01
CA GLY A 172 25.27 -14.32 4.54
C GLY A 172 26.52 -13.85 5.30
N ALA A 173 26.90 -12.58 5.15
CA ALA A 173 28.07 -11.99 5.80
C ALA A 173 27.60 -10.98 6.86
N ASN A 174 28.07 -11.12 8.11
CA ASN A 174 27.83 -10.17 9.21
C ASN A 174 28.49 -8.78 9.01
N SER A 175 28.73 -8.38 7.76
CA SER A 175 29.53 -7.22 7.38
C SER A 175 28.83 -6.41 6.28
N CYS A 176 28.53 -5.14 6.58
CA CYS A 176 28.32 -4.04 5.63
C CYS A 176 27.05 -4.01 4.73
N SER A 177 25.89 -4.49 5.19
CA SER A 177 24.60 -4.27 4.49
C SER A 177 24.08 -2.82 4.53
N PHE A 178 24.60 -2.00 5.44
CA PHE A 178 24.03 -0.69 5.76
C PHE A 178 24.37 0.44 4.75
N ASP A 179 25.38 0.28 3.88
CA ASP A 179 25.83 1.37 3.00
C ASP A 179 25.11 1.38 1.63
N ILE A 180 24.96 0.21 1.00
CA ILE A 180 24.35 0.08 -0.34
C ILE A 180 22.88 0.52 -0.35
N SER A 181 22.13 0.15 0.70
CA SER A 181 20.72 0.55 0.83
C SER A 181 20.54 2.05 1.00
N ARG A 182 21.46 2.71 1.74
CA ARG A 182 21.47 4.17 1.89
C ARG A 182 21.86 4.86 0.60
N LEU A 183 22.86 4.34 -0.11
CA LEU A 183 23.30 4.87 -1.40
C LEU A 183 22.18 4.81 -2.46
N ALA A 184 21.47 3.68 -2.54
CA ALA A 184 20.32 3.52 -3.43
C ALA A 184 19.22 4.56 -3.12
N PHE A 185 18.90 4.73 -1.83
CA PHE A 185 17.92 5.74 -1.39
C PHE A 185 18.35 7.17 -1.74
N VAL A 186 19.61 7.53 -1.45
CA VAL A 186 20.13 8.88 -1.74
C VAL A 186 20.15 9.16 -3.25
N THR A 187 20.60 8.20 -4.05
CA THR A 187 20.63 8.32 -5.52
C THR A 187 19.22 8.48 -6.09
N GLN A 188 18.26 7.70 -5.59
CA GLN A 188 16.86 7.79 -5.97
C GLN A 188 16.24 9.14 -5.56
N LEU A 189 16.46 9.59 -4.33
CA LEU A 189 15.93 10.86 -3.83
C LEU A 189 16.49 12.06 -4.61
N LEU A 190 17.81 12.09 -4.85
CA LEU A 190 18.45 13.18 -5.58
C LEU A 190 17.99 13.23 -7.04
N SER A 191 17.94 12.09 -7.73
CA SER A 191 17.51 12.03 -9.13
C SER A 191 16.06 12.49 -9.29
N THR A 192 15.16 12.03 -8.42
CA THR A 192 13.74 12.42 -8.45
C THR A 192 13.54 13.89 -8.09
N ALA A 193 14.24 14.42 -7.09
CA ALA A 193 14.19 15.83 -6.72
C ALA A 193 14.71 16.74 -7.84
N VAL A 194 15.84 16.40 -8.47
CA VAL A 194 16.43 17.18 -9.56
C VAL A 194 15.49 17.22 -10.77
N ILE A 195 14.87 16.10 -11.14
CA ILE A 195 13.87 16.05 -12.21
C ILE A 195 12.65 16.89 -11.85
N GLY A 196 12.14 16.75 -10.63
CA GLY A 196 11.01 17.52 -10.11
C GLY A 196 11.21 19.03 -10.22
N VAL A 197 12.39 19.52 -9.82
CA VAL A 197 12.72 20.96 -9.89
C VAL A 197 12.92 21.43 -11.33
N LYS A 198 13.63 20.65 -12.18
CA LYS A 198 13.97 21.08 -13.54
C LYS A 198 12.82 21.01 -14.54
N LEU A 199 11.83 20.13 -14.32
CA LEU A 199 10.73 19.89 -15.26
C LEU A 199 9.36 20.31 -14.71
N ALA A 200 9.31 20.99 -13.56
CA ALA A 200 8.08 21.41 -12.89
C ALA A 200 7.07 22.14 -13.81
N ASP A 201 7.55 22.91 -14.79
CA ASP A 201 6.69 23.67 -15.71
C ASP A 201 5.86 22.77 -16.67
N HIS A 202 6.24 21.50 -16.83
CA HIS A 202 5.51 20.50 -17.64
C HIS A 202 5.15 19.27 -16.81
N LEU A 203 4.12 19.42 -15.98
CA LEU A 203 3.73 18.44 -14.96
C LEU A 203 3.59 16.99 -15.48
N PRO A 204 2.87 16.68 -16.59
CA PRO A 204 2.74 15.28 -17.04
C PRO A 204 4.07 14.65 -17.45
N PHE A 205 4.93 15.39 -18.15
CA PHE A 205 6.25 14.92 -18.55
C PHE A 205 7.21 14.80 -17.36
N CYS A 206 7.13 15.73 -16.42
CA CYS A 206 7.86 15.68 -15.16
C CYS A 206 7.50 14.42 -14.37
N LEU A 207 6.22 14.17 -14.14
CA LEU A 207 5.73 12.99 -13.42
C LEU A 207 6.14 11.69 -14.09
N MET A 208 6.10 11.64 -15.43
CA MET A 208 6.59 10.50 -16.21
C MET A 208 8.08 10.22 -15.95
N LEU A 209 8.93 11.23 -16.17
CA LEU A 209 10.38 11.07 -16.07
C LEU A 209 10.83 10.85 -14.63
N GLN A 210 10.17 11.51 -13.67
CA GLN A 210 10.43 11.35 -12.24
C GLN A 210 10.04 9.95 -11.77
N SER A 211 8.91 9.42 -12.23
CA SER A 211 8.50 8.04 -11.93
C SER A 211 9.44 7.02 -12.56
N LEU A 212 9.88 7.25 -13.81
CA LEU A 212 10.87 6.39 -14.47
C LEU A 212 12.22 6.38 -13.71
N ALA A 213 12.72 7.56 -13.30
CA ALA A 213 13.94 7.65 -12.50
C ALA A 213 13.78 7.03 -11.11
N PHE A 214 12.62 7.23 -10.47
CA PHE A 214 12.29 6.59 -9.21
C PHE A 214 12.42 5.07 -9.31
N VAL A 215 11.84 4.46 -10.35
CA VAL A 215 11.88 3.02 -10.57
C VAL A 215 13.29 2.55 -10.92
N ALA A 216 13.97 3.23 -11.84
CA ALA A 216 15.31 2.85 -12.30
C ALA A 216 16.34 2.81 -11.16
N PHE A 217 16.29 3.77 -10.23
CA PHE A 217 17.24 3.85 -9.12
C PHE A 217 16.74 3.21 -7.82
N ASN A 218 15.59 2.53 -7.85
CA ASN A 218 15.06 1.85 -6.67
C ASN A 218 15.91 0.61 -6.31
N LYS A 219 16.03 0.34 -5.00
CA LYS A 219 16.63 -0.90 -4.46
C LYS A 219 15.89 -2.17 -4.86
N VAL A 220 14.58 -2.07 -5.05
CA VAL A 220 13.72 -3.16 -5.54
C VAL A 220 13.03 -2.67 -6.80
N CYS A 221 13.11 -3.44 -7.88
CA CYS A 221 12.48 -3.12 -9.15
C CYS A 221 11.76 -4.35 -9.69
N THR A 222 10.43 -4.28 -9.80
CA THR A 222 9.61 -5.34 -10.38
C THR A 222 8.86 -4.82 -11.60
N SER A 223 8.43 -5.72 -12.50
CA SER A 223 7.80 -5.34 -13.77
C SER A 223 6.49 -4.56 -13.60
N GLN A 224 5.79 -4.73 -12.47
CA GLN A 224 4.56 -3.99 -12.16
C GLN A 224 4.81 -2.47 -12.08
N TYR A 225 6.01 -2.05 -11.66
CA TYR A 225 6.35 -0.62 -11.55
C TYR A 225 6.41 0.08 -12.91
N PHE A 226 6.60 -0.67 -14.01
CA PHE A 226 6.71 -0.08 -15.35
C PHE A 226 5.41 0.62 -15.77
N VAL A 227 4.28 0.13 -15.28
CA VAL A 227 2.96 0.74 -15.53
C VAL A 227 2.89 2.18 -14.99
N TRP A 228 3.64 2.50 -13.93
CA TRP A 228 3.56 3.80 -13.28
C TRP A 228 3.98 4.93 -14.22
N TYR A 229 5.12 4.80 -14.91
CA TYR A 229 5.55 5.82 -15.86
C TYR A 229 4.95 5.61 -17.26
N LEU A 230 4.61 4.37 -17.65
CA LEU A 230 3.91 4.13 -18.92
C LEU A 230 2.51 4.77 -18.95
N SER A 231 1.85 4.91 -17.79
CA SER A 231 0.54 5.59 -17.70
C SER A 231 0.60 7.07 -18.11
N PHE A 232 1.74 7.74 -17.90
CA PHE A 232 1.95 9.12 -18.33
C PHE A 232 2.47 9.24 -19.76
N MET A 233 2.95 8.14 -20.38
CA MET A 233 3.52 8.16 -21.73
C MET A 233 2.56 8.71 -22.80
N PRO A 234 1.27 8.33 -22.85
CA PRO A 234 0.32 8.91 -23.81
C PRO A 234 0.20 10.43 -23.69
N LEU A 235 0.37 10.98 -22.48
CA LEU A 235 0.34 12.42 -22.21
C LEU A 235 1.63 13.14 -22.60
N ALA A 236 2.74 12.43 -22.83
CA ALA A 236 4.00 13.02 -23.32
C ALA A 236 4.23 12.75 -24.82
N LEU A 237 3.53 11.77 -25.38
CA LEU A 237 3.77 11.23 -26.71
C LEU A 237 3.68 12.28 -27.85
N PRO A 238 2.72 13.21 -27.88
CA PRO A 238 2.63 14.21 -28.96
C PRO A 238 3.92 15.03 -29.12
N TRP A 239 4.50 15.48 -28.00
CA TRP A 239 5.74 16.25 -27.98
C TRP A 239 6.96 15.42 -28.39
N LEU A 240 6.99 14.13 -28.01
CA LEU A 240 8.07 13.21 -28.37
C LEU A 240 8.04 12.83 -29.86
N LEU A 241 6.84 12.66 -30.45
CA LEU A 241 6.68 12.34 -31.88
C LEU A 241 7.11 13.49 -32.80
N GLN A 242 6.90 14.73 -32.37
CA GLN A 242 7.32 15.94 -33.08
C GLN A 242 8.81 16.25 -32.93
N SER A 243 9.50 15.58 -32.00
CA SER A 243 10.92 15.84 -31.75
C SER A 243 11.81 15.36 -32.90
N PRO A 244 12.80 16.17 -33.36
CA PRO A 244 13.79 15.72 -34.34
C PRO A 244 14.68 14.58 -33.80
N LYS A 245 14.67 14.35 -32.47
CA LYS A 245 15.42 13.29 -31.80
C LYS A 245 14.57 12.02 -31.58
N ARG A 246 13.38 11.90 -32.18
CA ARG A 246 12.49 10.74 -31.99
C ARG A 246 13.16 9.39 -32.26
N GLY A 247 14.03 9.31 -33.27
CA GLY A 247 14.76 8.07 -33.58
C GLY A 247 15.63 7.58 -32.42
N ARG A 248 16.21 8.52 -31.65
CA ARG A 248 16.99 8.21 -30.45
C ARG A 248 16.10 7.69 -29.32
N VAL A 249 14.92 8.29 -29.13
CA VAL A 249 13.94 7.82 -28.13
C VAL A 249 13.45 6.42 -28.48
N MET A 250 13.16 6.16 -29.75
CA MET A 250 12.76 4.84 -30.24
C MET A 250 13.87 3.81 -30.02
N ALA A 251 15.12 4.13 -30.38
CA ALA A 251 16.27 3.26 -30.15
C ALA A 251 16.49 2.97 -28.66
N ALA A 252 16.39 3.98 -27.78
CA ALA A 252 16.50 3.80 -26.34
C ALA A 252 15.36 2.96 -25.76
N THR A 253 14.13 3.12 -26.28
CA THR A 253 12.97 2.32 -25.88
C THR A 253 13.14 0.86 -26.33
N ALA A 254 13.65 0.63 -27.54
CA ALA A 254 13.96 -0.71 -28.03
C ALA A 254 15.05 -1.37 -27.18
N ALA A 255 16.12 -0.64 -26.85
CA ALA A 255 17.17 -1.14 -25.95
C ALA A 255 16.62 -1.46 -24.54
N TRP A 256 15.75 -0.62 -24.01
CA TRP A 256 15.04 -0.88 -22.74
C TRP A 256 14.19 -2.16 -22.81
N ALA A 257 13.49 -2.41 -23.92
CA ALA A 257 12.73 -3.65 -24.11
C ALA A 257 13.62 -4.90 -24.26
N ILE A 258 14.70 -4.80 -25.04
CA ILE A 258 15.66 -5.90 -25.27
C ILE A 258 16.33 -6.31 -23.95
N THR A 259 16.73 -5.34 -23.13
CA THR A 259 17.38 -5.63 -21.84
C THR A 259 16.45 -6.32 -20.85
N GLN A 260 15.14 -6.03 -20.90
CA GLN A 260 14.13 -6.80 -20.14
C GLN A 260 14.03 -8.24 -20.62
N ALA A 261 13.90 -8.46 -21.94
CA ALA A 261 13.84 -9.81 -22.49
C ALA A 261 15.09 -10.63 -22.16
N HIS A 262 16.27 -10.01 -22.24
CA HIS A 262 17.53 -10.60 -21.83
C HIS A 262 17.54 -10.96 -20.33
N TRP A 263 17.09 -10.05 -19.45
CA TRP A 263 16.99 -10.34 -18.01
C TRP A 263 16.02 -11.49 -17.73
N LEU A 264 14.85 -11.51 -18.38
CA LEU A 264 13.84 -12.56 -18.23
C LEU A 264 14.36 -13.94 -18.69
N ALA A 265 15.21 -13.98 -19.72
CA ALA A 265 15.84 -15.24 -20.16
C ALA A 265 16.71 -15.85 -19.04
N TRP A 266 17.53 -15.03 -18.35
CA TRP A 266 18.32 -15.49 -17.20
C TRP A 266 17.46 -15.84 -16.00
N ALA A 267 16.41 -15.04 -15.72
CA ALA A 267 15.49 -15.31 -14.63
C ALA A 267 14.74 -16.63 -14.83
N TYR A 268 14.38 -16.98 -16.07
CA TYR A 268 13.77 -18.27 -16.39
C TYR A 268 14.70 -19.44 -16.06
N LEU A 269 15.99 -19.34 -16.43
CA LEU A 269 16.98 -20.37 -16.10
C LEU A 269 17.20 -20.52 -14.59
N LEU A 270 17.18 -19.41 -13.87
CA LEU A 270 17.32 -19.41 -12.42
C LEU A 270 16.10 -20.04 -11.72
N GLU A 271 14.89 -19.59 -12.06
CA GLU A 271 13.66 -19.93 -11.32
C GLU A 271 13.07 -21.28 -11.74
N PHE A 272 12.96 -21.54 -13.05
CA PHE A 272 12.27 -22.73 -13.56
C PHE A 272 13.22 -23.90 -13.83
N GLN A 273 14.48 -23.61 -14.19
CA GLN A 273 15.49 -24.64 -14.46
C GLN A 273 16.45 -24.87 -13.29
N GLY A 274 16.37 -24.05 -12.22
CA GLY A 274 17.20 -24.18 -11.02
C GLY A 274 18.70 -23.97 -11.25
N GLN A 275 19.10 -23.32 -12.35
CA GLN A 275 20.50 -23.12 -12.70
C GLN A 275 21.11 -21.95 -11.91
N PRO A 276 22.36 -22.05 -11.40
CA PRO A 276 22.96 -21.02 -10.55
C PRO A 276 23.50 -19.82 -11.35
N VAL A 277 22.66 -19.16 -12.16
CA VAL A 277 23.04 -18.06 -13.08
C VAL A 277 23.02 -16.66 -12.44
N PHE A 278 23.19 -16.56 -11.12
CA PHE A 278 23.07 -15.30 -10.36
C PHE A 278 23.96 -14.16 -10.88
N LEU A 279 25.21 -14.47 -11.27
CA LEU A 279 26.13 -13.46 -11.80
C LEU A 279 25.65 -12.91 -13.15
N MET A 280 25.14 -13.78 -14.03
CA MET A 280 24.63 -13.36 -15.35
C MET A 280 23.35 -12.53 -15.20
N LEU A 281 22.48 -12.93 -14.28
CA LEU A 281 21.28 -12.17 -13.93
C LEU A 281 21.62 -10.78 -13.35
N TRP A 282 22.68 -10.69 -12.54
CA TRP A 282 23.19 -9.43 -12.03
C TRP A 282 23.76 -8.52 -13.13
N LEU A 283 24.58 -9.07 -14.03
CA LEU A 283 25.09 -8.33 -15.20
C LEU A 283 23.93 -7.84 -16.09
N ALA A 284 22.89 -8.65 -16.27
CA ALA A 284 21.68 -8.25 -16.97
C ALA A 284 20.95 -7.09 -16.27
N SER A 285 20.98 -7.03 -14.93
CA SER A 285 20.40 -5.95 -14.13
C SER A 285 21.18 -4.63 -14.25
N ILE A 286 22.51 -4.70 -14.31
CA ILE A 286 23.36 -3.54 -14.62
C ILE A 286 23.07 -3.01 -16.02
N LEU A 287 22.97 -3.92 -17.00
CA LEU A 287 22.65 -3.56 -18.38
C LEU A 287 21.25 -2.93 -18.48
N PHE A 288 20.27 -3.45 -17.74
CA PHE A 288 18.94 -2.87 -17.64
C PHE A 288 18.97 -1.47 -17.02
N LEU A 289 19.73 -1.24 -15.95
CA LEU A 289 19.92 0.09 -15.38
C LEU A 289 20.53 1.06 -16.41
N ALA A 290 21.56 0.63 -17.14
CA ALA A 290 22.18 1.45 -18.19
C ALA A 290 21.17 1.82 -19.29
N ALA A 291 20.31 0.87 -19.71
CA ALA A 291 19.24 1.14 -20.65
C ALA A 291 18.21 2.15 -20.10
N ASN A 292 17.84 2.06 -18.82
CA ASN A 292 16.97 3.05 -18.18
C ASN A 292 17.60 4.45 -18.13
N VAL A 293 18.89 4.56 -17.79
CA VAL A 293 19.61 5.84 -17.79
C VAL A 293 19.66 6.44 -19.22
N CYS A 294 19.95 5.62 -20.22
CA CYS A 294 19.91 6.02 -21.62
C CYS A 294 18.51 6.48 -22.05
N LEU A 295 17.45 5.79 -21.60
CA LEU A 295 16.07 6.16 -21.88
C LEU A 295 15.70 7.50 -21.22
N ILE A 296 16.03 7.68 -19.95
CA ILE A 296 15.81 8.95 -19.22
C ILE A 296 16.51 10.10 -19.96
N TRP A 297 17.77 9.92 -20.34
CA TRP A 297 18.52 10.92 -21.09
C TRP A 297 17.94 11.20 -22.48
N ALA A 298 17.55 10.17 -23.21
CA ALA A 298 16.94 10.31 -24.53
C ALA A 298 15.61 11.07 -24.44
N LEU A 299 14.75 10.74 -23.48
CA LEU A 299 13.48 11.43 -23.23
C LEU A 299 13.71 12.89 -22.84
N ALA A 300 14.58 13.14 -21.86
CA ALA A 300 14.88 14.49 -21.38
C ALA A 300 15.45 15.41 -22.49
N THR A 301 16.28 14.87 -23.39
CA THR A 301 16.88 15.65 -24.48
C THR A 301 16.00 15.79 -25.72
N ALA A 302 15.04 14.88 -25.90
CA ALA A 302 14.07 14.91 -26.99
C ALA A 302 12.87 15.79 -26.67
N PHE A 303 12.49 15.89 -25.40
CA PHE A 303 11.39 16.74 -24.96
C PHE A 303 11.73 18.20 -25.19
N LYS A 304 10.92 18.85 -26.04
CA LYS A 304 10.90 20.30 -26.20
C LYS A 304 9.55 20.80 -25.68
N PRO A 305 9.54 21.68 -24.67
CA PRO A 305 8.37 22.43 -24.23
C PRO A 305 7.56 23.00 -25.39
N GLY A 306 6.24 22.74 -25.41
CA GLY A 306 5.27 23.65 -26.01
C GLY A 306 4.83 24.71 -24.99
N LEU A 307 3.68 25.37 -25.19
CA LEU A 307 3.04 26.26 -24.20
C LEU A 307 3.07 25.64 -22.79
N SER A 308 3.51 26.42 -21.79
CA SER A 308 3.67 25.98 -20.40
C SER A 308 2.33 25.59 -19.78
N PHE A 309 2.33 24.70 -18.78
CA PHE A 309 1.14 24.46 -17.95
C PHE A 309 0.63 25.77 -17.30
N LYS A 310 1.53 26.70 -16.98
CA LYS A 310 1.17 28.04 -16.48
C LYS A 310 0.48 28.88 -17.56
N ASP A 311 0.94 28.80 -18.80
CA ASP A 311 0.33 29.52 -19.93
C ASP A 311 -1.09 28.99 -20.20
N ASN A 312 -1.29 27.68 -20.09
CA ASN A 312 -2.61 27.07 -20.17
C ASN A 312 -3.51 27.49 -18.99
N MET A 313 -3.03 27.45 -17.74
CA MET A 313 -3.82 27.89 -16.58
C MET A 313 -4.23 29.37 -16.67
N LEU A 314 -3.36 30.24 -17.17
CA LEU A 314 -3.69 31.65 -17.44
C LEU A 314 -4.73 31.79 -18.56
N ALA A 315 -4.64 30.97 -19.62
CA ALA A 315 -5.65 30.93 -20.68
C ALA A 315 -7.02 30.40 -20.17
N TYR A 316 -7.02 29.40 -19.30
CA TYR A 316 -8.24 28.83 -18.67
C TYR A 316 -8.86 29.78 -17.62
N GLY A 317 -8.06 30.63 -16.97
CA GLY A 317 -8.55 31.66 -16.05
C GLY A 317 -9.44 32.73 -16.70
N HIS A 318 -9.43 32.84 -18.03
CA HIS A 318 -10.30 33.74 -18.80
C HIS A 318 -11.58 33.10 -19.32
N ILE A 319 -11.80 31.80 -19.09
CA ILE A 319 -13.08 31.17 -19.42
C ILE A 319 -14.11 31.62 -18.39
N ARG A 320 -14.90 32.65 -18.73
CA ARG A 320 -16.11 32.99 -17.97
C ARG A 320 -16.99 31.75 -17.95
N LEU A 321 -17.18 31.17 -16.76
CA LEU A 321 -18.23 30.17 -16.55
C LEU A 321 -19.56 30.76 -17.06
N PRO A 322 -20.35 30.02 -17.86
CA PRO A 322 -21.64 30.52 -18.31
C PRO A 322 -22.47 30.89 -17.09
N GLN A 323 -22.85 32.17 -17.00
CA GLN A 323 -23.76 32.65 -15.97
C GLN A 323 -25.06 31.83 -16.08
N PRO A 324 -25.62 31.33 -14.97
CA PRO A 324 -26.85 30.58 -15.01
C PRO A 324 -27.95 31.46 -15.64
N ALA A 325 -28.58 30.93 -16.69
CA ALA A 325 -29.66 31.63 -17.39
C ALA A 325 -30.72 32.06 -16.37
N LYS A 326 -31.01 33.37 -16.32
CA LYS A 326 -32.12 33.89 -15.53
C LYS A 326 -33.39 33.16 -15.99
N ARG A 327 -34.00 32.38 -15.10
CA ARG A 327 -35.35 31.84 -15.31
C ARG A 327 -36.27 33.04 -15.52
N THR A 328 -36.74 33.22 -16.75
CA THR A 328 -37.91 34.05 -17.04
C THR A 328 -39.10 33.43 -16.33
N GLN A 329 -39.79 34.25 -15.54
CA GLN A 329 -41.03 33.92 -14.83
C GLN A 329 -42.16 33.61 -15.79
#